data_AF-A0A0W8IHB8-F1
#
_entry.id   AF-A0A0W8IHB8-F1
#
_cell.length_a   1.000
_cell.length_b   1.000
_cell.length_c   1.000
_cell.angle_alpha   90.00
_cell.angle_beta   90.00
_cell.angle_gamma   90.00
#
_symmetry.space_group_name_H-M   'P 1'
#
loop_
_entity.id
_entity.type
_entity.pdbx_description
1 polymer ?
#
loop_
_entity_poly.entity_id
_entity_poly.type
_entity_poly.pdbx_seq_one_letter_code
_entity_poly.pdbx_strand_id
1 'polypeptide(L)'
;MSTDQPAVEEIDAQAAADAAVDVATESPQDRSARFEREAMPLLDQMYSAALRTTRNPTDAEDLVQETYAKAFAAFHQYRPGTNLRAWMYRILTNSYINSYRKKQRQPLQSDAAEVEDYQLARAASHTSSGLRSAEAEALDHLPDSDVTRALASIGEDFRMAVYLADVEGFSYKEIADIMDTPIGTVMSRLHRGRKQLRELLTDYAAERGITRAGEGS
;
A
#
# COMPACT_ATOMS: atom_id res chain seq x y z
N MET A 1 -12.53 11.70 34.69
CA MET A 1 -13.41 11.86 33.50
C MET A 1 -12.48 11.90 32.31
N SER A 2 -12.09 10.73 31.80
CA SER A 2 -12.84 9.89 30.84
C SER A 2 -12.73 10.45 29.44
N THR A 3 -11.74 9.97 28.69
CA THR A 3 -11.74 9.99 27.22
C THR A 3 -10.80 8.90 26.71
N ASP A 4 -11.45 7.91 26.10
CA ASP A 4 -11.08 7.29 24.84
C ASP A 4 -9.88 6.33 24.81
N GLN A 5 -10.09 5.13 25.33
CA GLN A 5 -9.25 3.95 25.11
C GLN A 5 -10.05 2.72 24.60
N PRO A 6 -10.99 2.81 23.62
CA PRO A 6 -11.67 1.62 23.12
C PRO A 6 -10.86 0.86 22.06
N ALA A 7 -10.13 1.56 21.19
CA ALA A 7 -9.54 0.94 20.00
C ALA A 7 -8.32 0.03 20.28
N VAL A 8 -7.56 0.31 21.34
CA VAL A 8 -6.33 -0.45 21.65
C VAL A 8 -6.66 -1.75 22.39
N GLU A 9 -7.71 -1.76 23.20
CA GLU A 9 -8.20 -2.96 23.91
C GLU A 9 -8.95 -3.93 22.97
N GLU A 10 -9.68 -3.42 21.96
CA GLU A 10 -10.36 -4.29 20.97
C GLU A 10 -9.37 -5.03 20.05
N ILE A 11 -8.24 -4.41 19.69
CA ILE A 11 -7.19 -5.04 18.86
C ILE A 11 -6.48 -6.17 19.63
N ASP A 12 -6.23 -5.97 20.93
CA ASP A 12 -5.54 -6.94 21.80
C ASP A 12 -6.44 -8.15 22.14
N ALA A 13 -7.75 -7.92 22.26
CA ALA A 13 -8.74 -8.99 22.44
C ALA A 13 -8.90 -9.87 21.17
N GLN A 14 -8.85 -9.27 19.99
CA GLN A 14 -8.94 -10.00 18.71
C GLN A 14 -7.67 -10.81 18.43
N ALA A 15 -6.49 -10.27 18.75
CA ALA A 15 -5.21 -10.99 18.66
C ALA A 15 -5.17 -12.22 19.60
N ALA A 16 -5.79 -12.14 20.78
CA ALA A 16 -5.90 -13.26 21.71
C ALA A 16 -6.87 -14.35 21.22
N ALA A 17 -7.93 -14.00 20.49
CA ALA A 17 -8.86 -14.95 19.87
C ALA A 17 -8.23 -15.66 18.66
N ASP A 18 -7.46 -14.95 17.83
CA ASP A 18 -6.78 -15.53 16.65
C ASP A 18 -5.55 -16.38 17.04
N ALA A 19 -4.94 -16.16 18.21
CA ALA A 19 -3.85 -16.98 18.73
C ALA A 19 -4.27 -18.42 19.14
N ALA A 20 -5.58 -18.67 19.26
CA ALA A 20 -6.14 -19.99 19.61
C ALA A 20 -6.45 -20.89 18.40
N VAL A 21 -6.20 -20.41 17.17
CA VAL A 21 -6.50 -21.18 15.95
C VAL A 21 -5.42 -22.24 15.72
N ASP A 22 -5.81 -23.51 15.80
CA ASP A 22 -4.95 -24.63 15.38
C ASP A 22 -4.89 -24.73 13.86
N VAL A 23 -3.93 -24.02 13.27
CA VAL A 23 -3.67 -24.01 11.82
C VAL A 23 -3.42 -25.42 11.26
N ALA A 24 -3.01 -26.38 12.09
CA ALA A 24 -2.72 -27.74 11.64
C ALA A 24 -3.99 -28.59 11.44
N THR A 25 -5.09 -28.25 12.10
CA THR A 25 -6.36 -29.00 12.04
C THR A 25 -7.52 -28.22 11.41
N GLU A 26 -7.28 -26.95 11.05
CA GLU A 26 -8.24 -26.07 10.37
C GLU A 26 -8.73 -26.66 9.03
N SER A 27 -10.04 -26.69 8.81
CA SER A 27 -10.60 -27.11 7.52
C SER A 27 -10.35 -26.06 6.44
N PRO A 28 -10.35 -26.43 5.13
CA PRO A 28 -10.23 -25.45 4.05
C PRO A 28 -11.30 -24.35 4.10
N GLN A 29 -12.52 -24.68 4.52
CA GLN A 29 -13.63 -23.75 4.66
C GLN A 29 -13.37 -22.74 5.80
N ASP A 30 -12.97 -23.24 6.98
CA ASP A 30 -12.67 -22.37 8.12
C ASP A 30 -11.50 -21.43 7.81
N ARG A 31 -10.47 -21.95 7.13
CA ARG A 31 -9.33 -21.15 6.67
C ARG A 31 -9.73 -20.05 5.70
N SER A 32 -10.69 -20.34 4.81
CA SER A 32 -11.20 -19.36 3.85
C SER A 32 -11.99 -18.26 4.56
N ALA A 33 -12.87 -18.65 5.49
CA ALA A 33 -13.61 -17.69 6.32
C ALA A 33 -12.69 -16.84 7.20
N ARG A 34 -11.59 -17.42 7.71
CA ARG A 34 -10.57 -16.70 8.46
C ARG A 34 -9.81 -15.72 7.58
N PHE A 35 -9.38 -16.14 6.39
CA PHE A 35 -8.76 -15.22 5.44
C PHE A 35 -9.68 -14.04 5.11
N GLU A 36 -10.96 -14.29 4.83
CA GLU A 36 -11.93 -13.23 4.55
C GLU A 36 -12.05 -12.26 5.73
N ARG A 37 -12.21 -12.79 6.95
CA ARG A 37 -12.33 -11.99 8.18
C ARG A 37 -11.10 -11.12 8.45
N GLU A 38 -9.90 -11.67 8.27
CA GLU A 38 -8.66 -10.97 8.63
C GLU A 38 -8.10 -10.10 7.49
N ALA A 39 -8.19 -10.55 6.23
CA ALA A 39 -7.55 -9.88 5.10
C ALA A 39 -8.46 -8.85 4.41
N MET A 40 -9.77 -9.10 4.28
CA MET A 40 -10.67 -8.15 3.58
C MET A 40 -10.72 -6.75 4.19
N PRO A 41 -10.63 -6.57 5.52
CA PRO A 41 -10.54 -5.23 6.11
C PRO A 41 -9.32 -4.41 5.63
N LEU A 42 -8.29 -5.06 5.08
CA LEU A 42 -7.09 -4.41 4.57
C LEU A 42 -7.23 -3.98 3.09
N LEU A 43 -8.35 -4.24 2.42
CA LEU A 43 -8.50 -4.04 0.97
C LEU A 43 -8.25 -2.61 0.53
N ASP A 44 -8.92 -1.64 1.16
CA ASP A 44 -8.78 -0.22 0.81
C ASP A 44 -7.35 0.30 1.06
N GLN A 45 -6.72 -0.19 2.12
CA GLN A 45 -5.33 0.12 2.43
C GLN A 45 -4.36 -0.49 1.38
N MET A 46 -4.56 -1.75 1.00
CA MET A 46 -3.78 -2.40 -0.07
C MET A 46 -3.96 -1.69 -1.41
N TYR A 47 -5.18 -1.28 -1.74
CA TYR A 47 -5.48 -0.53 -2.96
C TYR A 47 -4.81 0.84 -2.95
N SER A 48 -4.89 1.58 -1.85
CA SER A 48 -4.20 2.85 -1.69
C SER A 48 -2.68 2.72 -1.87
N ALA A 49 -2.08 1.68 -1.29
CA ALA A 49 -0.66 1.38 -1.44
C ALA A 49 -0.29 1.02 -2.89
N ALA A 50 -1.11 0.17 -3.54
CA ALA A 50 -0.93 -0.21 -4.93
C ALA A 50 -0.99 1.03 -5.84
N LEU A 51 -1.99 1.89 -5.68
CA LEU A 51 -2.20 3.08 -6.50
C LEU A 51 -1.05 4.08 -6.37
N ARG A 52 -0.52 4.30 -5.16
CA ARG A 52 0.67 5.16 -4.95
C ARG A 52 1.92 4.61 -5.63
N THR A 53 1.98 3.30 -5.81
CA THR A 53 3.14 2.61 -6.36
C THR A 53 3.05 2.50 -7.89
N THR A 54 1.90 2.10 -8.44
CA THR A 54 1.67 1.92 -9.88
C THR A 54 1.32 3.22 -10.60
N ARG A 55 0.69 4.17 -9.91
CA ARG A 55 0.15 5.44 -10.46
C ARG A 55 -0.88 5.26 -11.57
N ASN A 56 -1.44 4.08 -11.69
CA ASN A 56 -2.46 3.76 -12.67
C ASN A 56 -3.53 2.93 -11.97
N PRO A 57 -4.81 3.36 -11.97
CA PRO A 57 -5.90 2.65 -11.30
C PRO A 57 -6.04 1.20 -11.78
N THR A 58 -6.00 0.95 -13.09
CA THR A 58 -6.08 -0.41 -13.65
C THR A 58 -4.92 -1.29 -13.16
N ASP A 59 -3.68 -0.79 -13.25
CA ASP A 59 -2.52 -1.55 -12.74
C ASP A 59 -2.59 -1.75 -11.21
N ALA A 60 -3.22 -0.83 -10.46
CA ALA A 60 -3.40 -0.96 -9.02
C ALA A 60 -4.42 -2.05 -8.68
N GLU A 61 -5.56 -2.08 -9.37
CA GLU A 61 -6.57 -3.14 -9.25
C GLU A 61 -5.97 -4.51 -9.54
N ASP A 62 -5.25 -4.64 -10.66
CA ASP A 62 -4.57 -5.88 -11.06
C ASP A 62 -3.56 -6.33 -9.99
N LEU A 63 -2.76 -5.40 -9.46
CA LEU A 63 -1.79 -5.69 -8.41
C LEU A 63 -2.47 -6.15 -7.11
N VAL A 64 -3.58 -5.52 -6.71
CA VAL A 64 -4.34 -5.93 -5.53
C VAL A 64 -4.93 -7.31 -5.74
N GLN A 65 -5.58 -7.56 -6.87
CA GLN A 65 -6.15 -8.88 -7.18
C GLN A 65 -5.07 -9.97 -7.16
N GLU A 66 -3.92 -9.73 -7.81
CA GLU A 66 -2.80 -10.67 -7.79
C GLU A 66 -2.28 -10.90 -6.36
N THR A 67 -2.21 -9.85 -5.55
CA THR A 67 -1.78 -9.91 -4.15
C THR A 67 -2.73 -10.79 -3.33
N TYR A 68 -4.04 -10.56 -3.41
CA TYR A 68 -5.03 -11.34 -2.67
C TYR A 68 -5.09 -12.79 -3.14
N ALA A 69 -4.96 -13.05 -4.45
CA ALA A 69 -4.91 -14.41 -4.99
C ALA A 69 -3.69 -15.18 -4.44
N LYS A 70 -2.50 -14.56 -4.42
CA LYS A 70 -1.29 -15.15 -3.85
C LYS A 70 -1.39 -15.32 -2.35
N ALA A 71 -1.94 -14.33 -1.65
CA ALA A 71 -2.15 -14.38 -0.20
C ALA A 71 -3.09 -15.53 0.16
N PHE A 72 -4.24 -15.66 -0.50
CA PHE A 72 -5.18 -16.75 -0.27
C PHE A 72 -4.53 -18.13 -0.50
N ALA A 73 -3.79 -18.29 -1.61
CA ALA A 73 -3.07 -19.53 -1.89
C ALA A 73 -2.00 -19.87 -0.82
N ALA A 74 -1.32 -18.85 -0.29
CA ALA A 74 -0.26 -19.00 0.70
C ALA A 74 -0.75 -18.89 2.17
N PHE A 75 -2.03 -18.64 2.42
CA PHE A 75 -2.55 -18.31 3.75
C PHE A 75 -2.39 -19.45 4.76
N HIS A 76 -2.31 -20.69 4.28
CA HIS A 76 -1.98 -21.86 5.09
C HIS A 76 -0.57 -21.81 5.73
N GLN A 77 0.31 -20.95 5.22
CA GLN A 77 1.67 -20.73 5.76
C GLN A 77 1.74 -19.54 6.70
N TYR A 78 0.71 -18.68 6.70
CA TYR A 78 0.62 -17.55 7.61
C TYR A 78 0.38 -18.07 9.03
N ARG A 79 1.12 -17.53 9.99
CA ARG A 79 1.01 -17.89 11.40
C ARG A 79 0.12 -16.86 12.10
N PRO A 80 -1.05 -17.27 12.63
CA PRO A 80 -1.89 -16.38 13.43
C PRO A 80 -1.11 -15.74 14.58
N GLY A 81 -1.49 -14.51 14.94
CA GLY A 81 -0.80 -13.71 15.96
C GLY A 81 0.49 -13.04 15.48
N THR A 82 0.91 -13.25 14.23
CA THR A 82 1.95 -12.43 13.59
C THR A 82 1.32 -11.25 12.83
N ASN A 83 2.11 -10.25 12.43
CA ASN A 83 1.57 -9.07 11.75
C ASN A 83 1.06 -9.40 10.33
N LEU A 84 -0.24 -9.68 10.19
CA LEU A 84 -0.88 -9.96 8.89
C LEU A 84 -0.71 -8.80 7.92
N ARG A 85 -0.82 -7.57 8.41
CA ARG A 85 -0.65 -6.36 7.59
C ARG A 85 0.72 -6.37 6.93
N ALA A 86 1.79 -6.55 7.71
CA ALA A 86 3.15 -6.64 7.17
C ALA A 86 3.31 -7.80 6.17
N TRP A 87 2.69 -8.96 6.44
CA TRP A 87 2.70 -10.10 5.54
C TRP A 87 2.01 -9.80 4.18
N MET A 88 0.85 -9.14 4.20
CA MET A 88 0.15 -8.68 2.99
C MET A 88 0.99 -7.66 2.20
N TYR A 89 1.59 -6.67 2.87
CA TYR A 89 2.49 -5.71 2.22
C TYR A 89 3.71 -6.37 1.58
N ARG A 90 4.25 -7.44 2.19
CA ARG A 90 5.34 -8.22 1.61
C ARG A 90 4.91 -8.87 0.29
N ILE A 91 3.72 -9.46 0.23
CA ILE A 91 3.19 -10.08 -0.99
C ILE A 91 2.93 -9.02 -2.07
N LEU A 92 2.36 -7.87 -1.69
CA LEU A 92 2.10 -6.76 -2.60
C LEU A 92 3.39 -6.21 -3.19
N THR A 93 4.37 -5.90 -2.36
CA THR A 93 5.67 -5.33 -2.78
C THR A 93 6.41 -6.30 -3.70
N ASN A 94 6.43 -7.59 -3.36
CA ASN A 94 7.05 -8.61 -4.20
C ASN A 94 6.31 -8.80 -5.53
N SER A 95 4.98 -8.75 -5.54
CA SER A 95 4.18 -8.84 -6.78
C SER A 95 4.45 -7.64 -7.68
N TYR A 96 4.50 -6.44 -7.11
CA TYR A 96 4.84 -5.24 -7.84
C TYR A 96 6.23 -5.29 -8.46
N ILE A 97 7.27 -5.62 -7.68
CA ILE A 97 8.66 -5.70 -8.18
C ILE A 97 8.77 -6.72 -9.33
N ASN A 98 8.09 -7.86 -9.20
CA ASN A 98 8.11 -8.90 -10.23
C ASN A 98 7.43 -8.43 -11.53
N SER A 99 6.25 -7.82 -11.42
CA SER A 99 5.49 -7.30 -12.56
C SER A 99 6.18 -6.10 -13.22
N TYR A 100 6.76 -5.19 -12.43
CA TYR A 100 7.53 -4.03 -12.92
C TYR A 100 8.79 -4.45 -13.67
N ARG A 101 9.59 -5.37 -13.11
CA ARG A 101 10.78 -5.91 -13.80
C ARG A 101 10.42 -6.66 -15.08
N LYS A 102 9.22 -7.23 -15.17
CA LYS A 102 8.72 -7.88 -16.39
C LYS A 102 8.39 -6.84 -17.45
N LYS A 103 7.69 -5.75 -17.09
CA LYS A 103 7.39 -4.62 -18.00
C LYS A 103 8.66 -3.93 -18.52
N GLN A 104 9.71 -3.73 -17.71
CA GLN A 104 10.99 -3.18 -18.19
C GLN A 104 11.79 -4.10 -19.13
N ARG A 105 11.60 -5.43 -19.03
CA ARG A 105 12.33 -6.41 -19.87
C ARG A 105 11.59 -6.77 -21.15
N GLN A 106 10.35 -6.33 -21.32
CA GLN A 106 9.61 -6.48 -22.57
C GLN A 106 10.01 -5.33 -23.52
N PRO A 107 10.24 -5.60 -24.81
CA PRO A 107 10.33 -4.53 -25.80
C PRO A 107 9.08 -3.66 -25.68
N LEU A 108 9.23 -2.32 -25.71
CA LEU A 108 8.09 -1.42 -25.82
C LEU A 108 7.26 -1.92 -27.01
N GLN A 109 6.12 -2.54 -26.74
CA GLN A 109 5.08 -2.69 -27.73
C GLN A 109 4.51 -1.28 -27.90
N SER A 110 5.14 -0.51 -28.78
CA SER A 110 4.50 0.64 -29.36
C SER A 110 3.34 0.09 -30.19
N ASP A 111 2.15 0.00 -29.60
CA ASP A 111 0.92 0.00 -30.38
C ASP A 111 0.79 1.38 -31.01
N ALA A 112 1.60 1.60 -32.03
CA ALA A 112 1.49 2.71 -32.96
C ALA A 112 0.49 2.28 -34.04
N ALA A 113 -0.79 2.35 -33.71
CA ALA A 113 -1.89 2.63 -34.65
C ALA A 113 -3.21 2.70 -33.85
N GLU A 114 -3.85 3.88 -33.85
CA GLU A 114 -5.27 4.11 -33.52
C GLU A 114 -5.71 4.09 -32.04
N VAL A 115 -5.07 4.88 -31.16
CA VAL A 115 -5.54 5.08 -29.77
C VAL A 115 -5.69 6.57 -29.41
N GLU A 116 -6.32 7.37 -30.28
CA GLU A 116 -6.81 8.71 -29.88
C GLU A 116 -8.35 8.75 -29.66
N ASP A 117 -9.11 7.79 -30.19
CA ASP A 117 -10.58 7.79 -30.02
C ASP A 117 -11.11 6.83 -28.92
N TYR A 118 -10.38 5.78 -28.58
CA TYR A 118 -10.85 4.80 -27.57
C TYR A 118 -10.78 5.34 -26.14
N GLN A 119 -9.81 6.21 -25.83
CA GLN A 119 -9.67 6.79 -24.48
C GLN A 119 -10.73 7.86 -24.18
N LEU A 120 -11.18 8.63 -25.18
CA LEU A 120 -12.28 9.59 -25.02
C LEU A 120 -13.65 8.89 -24.93
N ALA A 121 -13.87 7.79 -25.66
CA ALA A 121 -15.12 7.03 -25.61
C ALA A 121 -15.25 6.19 -24.32
N ARG A 122 -14.15 5.69 -23.75
CA ARG A 122 -14.16 4.93 -22.49
C ARG A 122 -14.39 5.83 -21.27
N ALA A 123 -13.89 7.07 -21.31
CA ALA A 123 -14.22 8.08 -20.31
C ALA A 123 -15.71 8.50 -20.35
N ALA A 124 -16.35 8.42 -21.52
CA ALA A 124 -17.77 8.74 -21.69
C ALA A 124 -18.74 7.56 -21.46
N SER A 125 -18.26 6.31 -21.43
CA SER A 125 -19.12 5.11 -21.32
C SER A 125 -19.19 4.48 -19.93
N HIS A 126 -18.46 5.01 -18.93
CA HIS A 126 -18.73 4.72 -17.52
C HIS A 126 -19.85 5.61 -16.96
N THR A 127 -21.00 5.66 -17.62
CA THR A 127 -22.26 5.89 -16.92
C THR A 127 -22.70 4.58 -16.29
N SER A 128 -22.18 4.26 -15.10
CA SER A 128 -22.89 3.34 -14.22
C SER A 128 -24.20 4.02 -13.81
N SER A 129 -25.31 3.60 -14.42
CA SER A 129 -26.65 4.01 -13.98
C SER A 129 -27.05 3.24 -12.71
N GLY A 130 -26.26 3.40 -11.66
CA GLY A 130 -26.48 2.82 -10.36
C GLY A 130 -25.55 3.55 -9.40
N LEU A 131 -26.15 4.30 -8.48
CA LEU A 131 -25.58 4.97 -7.30
C LEU A 131 -24.05 5.11 -7.33
N ARG A 132 -23.55 6.35 -7.48
CA ARG A 132 -22.12 6.67 -7.31
C ARG A 132 -21.56 5.85 -6.13
N SER A 133 -20.69 4.88 -6.44
CA SER A 133 -20.06 4.02 -5.43
C SER A 133 -19.20 4.90 -4.52
N ALA A 134 -19.17 4.62 -3.21
CA ALA A 134 -18.31 5.30 -2.25
C ALA A 134 -16.81 5.26 -2.67
N GLU A 135 -16.45 4.29 -3.50
CA GLU A 135 -15.21 4.16 -4.28
C GLU A 135 -14.86 5.38 -5.15
N ALA A 136 -15.83 5.95 -5.87
CA ALA A 136 -15.61 7.11 -6.73
C ALA A 136 -15.42 8.40 -5.91
N GLU A 137 -16.02 8.48 -4.73
CA GLU A 137 -15.85 9.59 -3.78
C GLU A 137 -14.49 9.50 -3.06
N ALA A 138 -14.00 8.29 -2.78
CA ALA A 138 -12.66 8.06 -2.22
C ALA A 138 -11.53 8.37 -3.22
N LEU A 139 -11.78 8.16 -4.52
CA LEU A 139 -10.85 8.53 -5.59
C LEU A 139 -10.78 10.07 -5.79
N ASP A 140 -11.89 10.80 -5.61
CA ASP A 140 -11.91 12.28 -5.58
C ASP A 140 -11.16 12.87 -4.37
N HIS A 141 -10.89 12.05 -3.35
CA HIS A 141 -10.06 12.39 -2.19
C HIS A 141 -8.59 12.03 -2.33
N LEU A 142 -8.13 11.50 -3.48
CA LEU A 142 -6.70 11.49 -3.78
C LEU A 142 -6.25 12.93 -3.93
N PRO A 143 -5.49 13.47 -2.96
CA PRO A 143 -4.94 14.77 -3.17
C PRO A 143 -3.80 14.56 -4.17
N ASP A 144 -3.95 15.14 -5.35
CA ASP A 144 -2.82 15.64 -6.13
C ASP A 144 -2.15 16.79 -5.36
N SER A 145 -1.75 16.47 -4.12
CA SER A 145 -0.97 17.31 -3.25
C SER A 145 0.46 17.25 -3.73
N ASP A 146 1.16 18.34 -3.51
CA ASP A 146 2.60 18.44 -3.76
C ASP A 146 3.37 17.29 -3.08
N VAL A 147 2.84 16.73 -1.98
CA VAL A 147 3.35 15.54 -1.28
C VAL A 147 3.28 14.26 -2.13
N THR A 148 2.12 13.96 -2.75
CA THR A 148 1.96 12.79 -3.62
C THR A 148 2.90 12.90 -4.83
N ARG A 149 3.01 14.09 -5.41
CA ARG A 149 3.91 14.36 -6.54
C ARG A 149 5.39 14.28 -6.15
N ALA A 150 5.76 14.80 -4.99
CA ALA A 150 7.13 14.70 -4.47
C ALA A 150 7.53 13.24 -4.23
N LEU A 151 6.66 12.45 -3.59
CA LEU A 151 6.86 11.00 -3.43
C LEU A 151 7.07 10.31 -4.78
N ALA A 152 6.26 10.66 -5.78
CA ALA A 152 6.39 10.12 -7.14
C ALA A 152 7.74 10.48 -7.81
N SER A 153 8.33 11.63 -7.53
CA SER A 153 9.60 12.01 -8.17
C SER A 153 10.84 11.26 -7.62
N ILE A 154 10.71 10.62 -6.46
CA ILE A 154 11.80 9.90 -5.79
C ILE A 154 11.97 8.50 -6.37
N GLY A 155 13.20 7.98 -6.39
CA GLY A 155 13.49 6.60 -6.79
C GLY A 155 12.66 5.58 -6.02
N GLU A 156 12.16 4.56 -6.71
CA GLU A 156 11.18 3.59 -6.20
C GLU A 156 11.56 2.97 -4.85
N ASP A 157 12.79 2.47 -4.73
CA ASP A 157 13.34 1.89 -3.50
C ASP A 157 13.27 2.85 -2.30
N PHE A 158 13.50 4.14 -2.53
CA PHE A 158 13.46 5.16 -1.48
C PHE A 158 12.02 5.53 -1.16
N ARG A 159 11.17 5.67 -2.18
CA ARG A 159 9.75 5.97 -2.03
C ARG A 159 9.06 4.89 -1.20
N MET A 160 9.29 3.61 -1.53
CA MET A 160 8.68 2.48 -0.83
C MET A 160 9.11 2.45 0.64
N ALA A 161 10.41 2.60 0.92
CA ALA A 161 10.91 2.64 2.28
C ALA A 161 10.27 3.78 3.09
N VAL A 162 10.23 5.00 2.53
CA VAL A 162 9.62 6.16 3.18
C VAL A 162 8.13 5.97 3.39
N TYR A 163 7.41 5.47 2.40
CA TYR A 163 5.97 5.20 2.52
C TYR A 163 5.66 4.23 3.66
N LEU A 164 6.36 3.09 3.70
CA LEU A 164 6.14 2.08 4.73
C LEU A 164 6.48 2.59 6.14
N ALA A 165 7.47 3.47 6.28
CA ALA A 165 7.85 4.03 7.58
C ALA A 165 6.96 5.21 8.01
N ASP A 166 6.82 6.21 7.15
CA ASP A 166 6.30 7.53 7.50
C ASP A 166 4.79 7.65 7.24
N VAL A 167 4.21 6.79 6.40
CA VAL A 167 2.76 6.75 6.14
C VAL A 167 2.11 5.54 6.83
N GLU A 168 2.66 4.35 6.64
CA GLU A 168 2.08 3.12 7.22
C GLU A 168 2.52 2.84 8.66
N GLY A 169 3.59 3.49 9.12
CA GLY A 169 4.09 3.35 10.49
C GLY A 169 4.74 2.01 10.80
N PHE A 170 5.22 1.26 9.80
CA PHE A 170 5.94 0.00 10.05
C PHE A 170 7.29 0.24 10.73
N SER A 171 7.68 -0.69 11.61
CA SER A 171 9.02 -0.69 12.18
C SER A 171 10.08 -1.00 11.11
N TYR A 172 11.32 -0.56 11.32
CA TYR A 172 12.40 -0.81 10.36
C TYR A 172 12.66 -2.30 10.12
N LYS A 173 12.38 -3.15 11.13
CA LYS A 173 12.46 -4.60 10.99
C LYS A 173 11.36 -5.14 10.07
N GLU A 174 10.11 -4.71 10.26
CA GLU A 174 9.01 -5.11 9.37
C GLU A 174 9.23 -4.60 7.94
N ILE A 175 9.76 -3.40 7.77
CA ILE A 175 10.10 -2.87 6.43
C ILE A 175 11.19 -3.72 5.77
N ALA A 176 12.19 -4.14 6.53
CA ALA A 176 13.24 -5.05 6.03
C ALA A 176 12.63 -6.37 5.54
N ASP A 177 11.70 -6.93 6.30
CA ASP A 177 10.98 -8.16 5.95
C ASP A 177 10.03 -7.96 4.75
N ILE A 178 9.32 -6.83 4.67
CA ILE A 178 8.41 -6.47 3.57
C ILE A 178 9.17 -6.30 2.25
N MET A 179 10.28 -5.57 2.30
CA MET A 179 11.08 -5.24 1.11
C MET A 179 12.10 -6.31 0.75
N ASP A 180 12.21 -7.38 1.54
CA ASP A 180 13.22 -8.44 1.42
C ASP A 180 14.65 -7.88 1.31
N THR A 181 15.00 -6.94 2.21
CA THR A 181 16.32 -6.31 2.24
C THR A 181 16.88 -6.15 3.65
N PRO A 182 18.21 -6.06 3.83
CA PRO A 182 18.79 -5.85 5.16
C PRO A 182 18.30 -4.56 5.83
N ILE A 183 18.14 -4.58 7.17
CA ILE A 183 17.71 -3.41 7.95
C ILE A 183 18.62 -2.19 7.74
N GLY A 184 19.92 -2.39 7.54
CA GLY A 184 20.86 -1.31 7.21
C GLY A 184 20.56 -0.65 5.86
N THR A 185 20.10 -1.44 4.87
CA THR A 185 19.65 -0.93 3.57
C THR A 185 18.38 -0.10 3.73
N VAL A 186 17.43 -0.54 4.57
CA VAL A 186 16.22 0.22 4.90
C VAL A 186 16.59 1.58 5.51
N MET A 187 17.48 1.61 6.51
CA MET A 187 17.95 2.86 7.13
C MET A 187 18.60 3.81 6.11
N SER A 188 19.47 3.27 5.24
CA SER A 188 20.11 4.06 4.17
C SER A 188 19.10 4.60 3.16
N ARG A 189 18.09 3.80 2.78
CA ARG A 189 17.02 4.20 1.86
C ARG A 189 16.14 5.27 2.48
N LEU A 190 15.74 5.11 3.74
CA LEU A 190 14.96 6.10 4.49
C LEU A 190 15.69 7.44 4.62
N HIS A 191 16.97 7.40 5.00
CA HIS A 191 17.76 8.62 5.14
C HIS A 191 17.82 9.40 3.82
N ARG A 192 18.12 8.72 2.72
CA ARG A 192 18.20 9.32 1.39
C ARG A 192 16.84 9.78 0.88
N GLY A 193 15.80 8.96 1.01
CA GLY A 193 14.43 9.30 0.60
C GLY A 193 13.88 10.51 1.35
N ARG A 194 14.01 10.54 2.68
CA ARG A 194 13.62 11.70 3.50
C ARG A 194 14.40 12.97 3.14
N LYS A 195 15.69 12.85 2.77
CA LYS A 195 16.47 13.99 2.29
C LYS A 195 15.91 14.53 0.97
N GLN A 196 15.64 13.66 0.00
CA GLN A 196 15.07 14.05 -1.30
C GLN A 196 13.68 14.69 -1.13
N LEU A 197 12.81 14.12 -0.29
CA LEU A 197 11.50 14.71 0.00
C LEU A 197 11.62 16.09 0.62
N ARG A 198 12.54 16.26 1.58
CA ARG A 198 12.77 17.57 2.22
C ARG A 198 13.16 18.62 1.19
N GLU A 199 14.02 18.29 0.24
CA GLU A 199 14.42 19.20 -0.83
C GLU A 199 13.21 19.57 -1.71
N LEU A 200 12.42 18.58 -2.14
CA LEU A 200 11.26 18.75 -3.02
C LEU A 200 10.08 19.51 -2.37
N LEU A 201 9.93 19.41 -1.06
CA LEU A 201 8.80 19.97 -0.31
C LEU A 201 9.17 21.26 0.46
N THR A 202 10.34 21.84 0.19
CA THR A 202 10.81 23.05 0.90
C THR A 202 9.81 24.20 0.75
N ASP A 203 9.41 24.51 -0.48
CA ASP A 203 8.50 25.63 -0.78
C ASP A 203 7.08 25.34 -0.27
N TYR A 204 6.62 24.09 -0.44
CA TYR A 204 5.34 23.62 0.10
C TYR A 204 5.26 23.78 1.63
N ALA A 205 6.33 23.46 2.35
CA ALA A 205 6.40 23.61 3.80
C ALA A 205 6.38 25.09 4.21
N ALA A 206 7.07 25.96 3.47
CA ALA A 206 7.08 27.40 3.71
C ALA A 206 5.69 28.03 3.50
N GLU A 207 5.00 27.67 2.42
CA GLU A 207 3.65 28.16 2.10
C GLU A 207 2.59 27.75 3.14
N ARG A 208 2.77 26.58 3.77
CA ARG A 208 1.86 26.08 4.82
C ARG A 208 2.33 26.38 6.25
N GLY A 209 3.39 27.15 6.44
CA GLY A 209 3.90 27.51 7.77
C GLY A 209 4.45 26.32 8.57
N ILE A 210 4.84 25.23 7.89
CA ILE A 210 5.46 24.04 8.51
C ILE A 210 6.95 24.35 8.69
N THR A 211 7.29 25.16 9.70
CA THR A 211 8.67 25.45 10.07
C THR A 211 9.28 24.29 10.88
N ARG A 212 10.59 24.05 10.75
CA ARG A 212 11.33 23.06 11.54
C ARG A 212 11.05 23.25 13.04
N ALA A 213 10.45 22.25 13.68
CA ALA A 213 10.50 22.14 15.13
C ALA A 213 11.95 21.86 15.54
N GLY A 214 12.72 22.90 15.87
CA GLY A 214 14.11 22.73 16.32
C GLY A 214 15.07 23.91 16.26
N GLU A 215 14.67 25.11 15.88
CA GLU A 215 15.52 26.32 16.03
C GLU A 215 14.76 27.35 16.88
N GLY A 216 14.78 27.08 18.19
CA GLY A 216 14.14 27.89 19.21
C GLY A 216 14.74 27.58 20.57
N SER A 217 16.03 27.86 20.74
CA SER A 217 16.61 28.37 21.98
C SER A 217 18.04 28.87 21.76
#